data_AF-A0A7X6VNX9-F1
#
_entry.id   AF-A0A7X6VNX9-F1
#
_cell.length_a   1.000
_cell.length_b   1.000
_cell.length_c   1.000
_cell.angle_alpha   90.00
_cell.angle_beta   90.00
_cell.angle_gamma   90.00
#
_symmetry.space_group_name_H-M   'P 1'
#
loop_
_entity.id
_entity.type
_entity.pdbx_description
1 polymer ?
#
loop_
_entity_poly.entity_id
_entity_poly.type
_entity_poly.pdbx_seq_one_letter_code
_entity_poly.pdbx_strand_id
1 'polypeptide(L)'
;MEKKDFLYEGKAKKIFTTDDPSLCLIEYKNSLTAFNALKKDSIEGKGRLNNLISSDLFEFLKKKGIPTHFVERLDDLHQLVKKVTIIPIEVVVRNITTGTLCKRLGVEEGLR
;
A
#
# COMPACT_ATOMS: atom_id res chain seq x y z
N MET A 1 16.11 9.39 12.14
CA MET A 1 14.80 8.79 12.48
C MET A 1 15.00 7.31 12.69
N GLU A 2 14.58 6.80 13.84
CA GLU A 2 14.93 5.45 14.28
C GLU A 2 13.71 4.53 14.24
N LYS A 3 13.88 3.36 13.62
CA LYS A 3 12.89 2.28 13.66
C LYS A 3 12.82 1.76 15.10
N LYS A 4 11.65 1.83 15.71
CA LYS A 4 11.40 1.30 17.06
C LYS A 4 10.60 0.00 16.98
N ASP A 5 9.49 -0.05 17.68
CA ASP A 5 8.74 -1.25 17.97
C ASP A 5 7.90 -1.68 16.78
N PHE A 6 7.78 -2.99 16.61
CA PHE A 6 6.84 -3.58 15.68
C PHE A 6 5.40 -3.33 16.14
N LEU A 7 4.57 -2.76 15.26
CA LEU A 7 3.16 -2.50 15.53
C LEU A 7 2.27 -3.60 14.96
N TYR A 8 2.44 -3.91 13.68
CA TYR A 8 1.50 -4.74 12.95
C TYR A 8 2.12 -5.27 11.64
N GLU A 9 1.73 -6.48 11.26
CA GLU A 9 2.05 -7.07 9.96
C GLU A 9 0.78 -7.44 9.21
N GLY A 10 0.62 -6.81 8.04
CA GLY A 10 -0.38 -7.21 7.06
C GLY A 10 0.18 -8.18 6.03
N LYS A 11 -0.64 -8.52 5.03
CA LYS A 11 -0.25 -9.43 3.94
C LYS A 11 1.00 -8.96 3.18
N ALA A 12 1.12 -7.65 2.93
CA ALA A 12 2.17 -7.08 2.07
C ALA A 12 3.13 -6.10 2.76
N LYS A 13 2.84 -5.67 4.00
CA LYS A 13 3.57 -4.60 4.69
C LYS A 13 3.73 -4.92 6.17
N LYS A 14 4.84 -4.50 6.77
CA LYS A 14 5.00 -4.37 8.23
C LYS A 14 5.02 -2.90 8.60
N ILE A 15 4.52 -2.59 9.79
CA ILE A 15 4.46 -1.23 10.33
C ILE A 15 5.22 -1.21 11.65
N PHE A 16 6.04 -0.19 11.84
CA PHE A 16 6.81 0.05 13.06
C PHE A 16 6.56 1.46 13.58
N THR A 17 6.68 1.66 14.90
CA THR A 17 6.76 3.00 15.49
C THR A 17 8.09 3.67 15.14
N THR A 18 8.12 4.98 15.33
CA THR A 18 9.35 5.78 15.27
C THR A 18 9.56 6.51 16.59
N ASP A 19 10.63 7.29 16.69
CA ASP A 19 10.85 8.25 17.76
C ASP A 19 9.78 9.34 17.85
N ASP A 20 9.14 9.67 16.74
CA ASP A 20 7.96 10.56 16.71
C ASP A 20 6.66 9.74 16.78
N PRO A 21 5.81 9.94 17.81
CA PRO A 21 4.56 9.20 17.98
C PRO A 21 3.51 9.49 16.89
N SER A 22 3.67 10.58 16.14
CA SER A 22 2.82 10.96 15.00
C SER A 22 3.23 10.29 13.69
N LEU A 23 4.35 9.56 13.68
CA LEU A 23 4.94 8.93 12.50
C LEU A 23 5.10 7.41 12.67
N CYS A 24 4.97 6.70 11.55
CA CYS A 24 5.20 5.26 11.44
C CYS A 24 6.13 4.96 10.27
N LEU A 25 6.93 3.91 10.42
CA LEU A 25 7.73 3.33 9.35
C LEU A 25 6.96 2.18 8.71
N ILE A 26 6.87 2.17 7.38
CA ILE A 26 6.34 1.03 6.62
C ILE A 26 7.49 0.29 5.95
N GLU A 27 7.55 -1.03 6.10
CA GLU A 27 8.45 -1.95 5.38
C GLU A 27 7.63 -2.78 4.38
N TYR A 28 7.99 -2.73 3.09
CA TYR A 28 7.32 -3.49 2.03
C TYR A 28 7.91 -4.89 1.88
N LYS A 29 7.04 -5.91 1.86
CA LYS A 29 7.44 -7.31 1.76
C LYS A 29 7.40 -7.85 0.34
N ASN A 30 8.27 -8.82 0.07
CA ASN A 30 8.24 -9.65 -1.14
C ASN A 30 7.09 -10.67 -1.16
N SER A 31 6.36 -10.84 -0.05
CA SER A 31 5.27 -11.81 0.08
C SER A 31 4.10 -11.51 -0.85
N LEU A 32 3.67 -12.50 -1.62
CA LEU A 32 2.43 -12.50 -2.40
C LEU A 32 1.37 -13.34 -1.71
N THR A 33 0.16 -12.80 -1.65
CA THR A 33 -1.02 -13.52 -1.20
C THR A 33 -2.12 -13.35 -2.23
N ALA A 34 -2.56 -14.43 -2.85
CA ALA A 34 -3.73 -14.45 -3.72
C ALA A 34 -4.83 -15.30 -3.09
N PHE A 35 -6.07 -15.14 -3.58
CA PHE A 35 -7.23 -15.95 -3.18
C PHE A 35 -7.43 -16.05 -1.65
N ASN A 36 -7.63 -14.94 -0.95
CA ASN A 36 -7.80 -14.94 0.52
C ASN A 36 -6.67 -15.64 1.30
N ALA A 37 -5.42 -15.50 0.85
CA ALA A 37 -4.22 -16.11 1.44
C ALA A 37 -4.13 -17.65 1.29
N LEU A 38 -4.96 -18.27 0.43
CA LEU A 38 -4.84 -19.68 0.05
C LEU A 38 -3.56 -19.95 -0.76
N LYS A 39 -3.02 -18.95 -1.46
CA LYS A 39 -1.73 -19.03 -2.13
C LYS A 39 -0.78 -18.03 -1.51
N LYS A 40 0.23 -18.52 -0.77
CA LYS A 40 1.37 -17.75 -0.25
C LYS A 40 2.57 -18.05 -1.11
N ASP A 41 3.17 -17.01 -1.65
CA ASP A 41 4.38 -17.09 -2.48
C ASP A 41 5.28 -15.89 -2.14
N SER A 42 6.49 -15.84 -2.68
CA SER A 42 7.37 -14.67 -2.58
C SER A 42 7.96 -14.36 -3.94
N ILE A 43 7.87 -13.11 -4.35
CA ILE A 43 8.57 -12.62 -5.54
C ILE A 43 9.65 -11.65 -5.08
N GLU A 44 10.90 -12.00 -5.36
CA GLU A 44 12.04 -11.14 -5.09
C GLU A 44 11.87 -9.79 -5.79
N GLY A 45 12.26 -8.70 -5.11
CA GLY A 45 12.14 -7.34 -5.63
C GLY A 45 10.71 -6.76 -5.61
N LYS A 46 9.66 -7.56 -5.34
CA LYS A 46 8.28 -7.06 -5.27
C LYS A 46 8.10 -5.98 -4.20
N GLY A 47 8.69 -6.16 -3.01
CA GLY A 47 8.66 -5.18 -1.94
C GLY A 47 9.26 -3.85 -2.39
N ARG A 48 10.44 -3.93 -3.02
CA ARG A 48 11.16 -2.77 -3.57
C ARG A 48 10.34 -2.02 -4.61
N LEU A 49 9.86 -2.72 -5.64
CA LEU A 49 9.06 -2.11 -6.71
C LEU A 49 7.81 -1.43 -6.15
N ASN A 50 7.10 -2.09 -5.23
CA ASN A 50 5.91 -1.50 -4.62
C ASN A 50 6.23 -0.25 -3.81
N ASN A 51 7.32 -0.24 -3.04
CA ASN A 51 7.73 0.94 -2.27
C ASN A 51 8.09 2.11 -3.18
N LEU A 52 8.90 1.86 -4.24
CA LEU A 52 9.30 2.88 -5.21
C LEU A 52 8.08 3.47 -5.93
N ILE A 53 7.23 2.62 -6.52
CA ILE A 53 6.01 3.04 -7.25
C ILE A 53 5.06 3.79 -6.30
N SER A 54 4.81 3.25 -5.11
CA SER A 54 3.93 3.87 -4.11
C SER A 54 4.42 5.27 -3.73
N SER A 55 5.72 5.40 -3.46
CA SER A 55 6.34 6.69 -3.10
C SER A 55 6.18 7.72 -4.22
N ASP A 56 6.46 7.33 -5.46
CA ASP A 56 6.38 8.23 -6.62
C ASP A 56 4.94 8.69 -6.87
N LEU A 57 3.95 7.80 -6.71
CA LEU A 57 2.53 8.14 -6.81
C LEU A 57 2.09 9.10 -5.68
N PHE A 58 2.51 8.84 -4.44
CA PHE A 58 2.15 9.73 -3.33
C PHE A 58 2.80 11.11 -3.44
N GLU A 59 4.03 11.20 -3.93
CA GLU A 59 4.69 12.47 -4.21
C GLU A 59 3.98 13.23 -5.35
N PHE A 60 3.51 12.52 -6.38
CA PHE A 60 2.66 13.12 -7.42
C PHE A 60 1.35 13.69 -6.84
N LEU A 61 0.65 12.94 -5.98
CA LEU A 61 -0.58 13.39 -5.34
C LEU A 61 -0.34 14.63 -4.45
N LYS A 62 0.76 14.64 -3.69
CA LYS A 62 1.19 15.78 -2.87
C LYS A 62 1.42 17.03 -3.71
N LYS A 63 2.08 16.91 -4.88
CA LYS A 63 2.27 18.01 -5.85
C LYS A 63 0.94 18.53 -6.43
N LYS A 64 -0.12 17.73 -6.41
CA LYS A 64 -1.48 18.13 -6.81
C LYS A 64 -2.31 18.69 -5.65
N GLY A 65 -1.73 18.87 -4.46
CA GLY A 65 -2.42 19.40 -3.28
C GLY A 65 -3.33 18.39 -2.58
N ILE A 66 -3.23 17.10 -2.92
CA ILE A 66 -4.03 16.05 -2.28
C ILE A 66 -3.35 15.63 -0.98
N PRO A 67 -4.03 15.75 0.18
CA PRO A 67 -3.46 15.35 1.46
C PRO A 67 -3.33 13.82 1.53
N THR A 68 -2.15 13.34 1.90
CA THR A 68 -1.86 11.92 2.07
C THR A 68 -1.09 11.69 3.36
N HIS A 69 -0.98 10.42 3.77
CA HIS A 69 -0.15 10.06 4.91
C HIS A 69 1.35 10.06 4.58
N PHE A 70 1.75 10.11 3.31
CA PHE A 70 3.13 9.94 2.90
C PHE A 70 3.96 11.16 3.32
N VAL A 71 5.10 10.92 3.96
CA VAL A 71 6.04 11.98 4.33
C VAL A 71 7.22 11.96 3.38
N GLU A 72 7.94 10.83 3.35
CA GLU A 72 9.10 10.63 2.46
C GLU A 72 9.42 9.13 2.29
N ARG A 73 10.19 8.83 1.24
CA ARG A 73 10.81 7.51 1.04
C ARG A 73 12.18 7.51 1.70
N LEU A 74 12.48 6.51 2.53
CA LEU A 74 13.75 6.44 3.26
C LEU A 74 14.79 5.59 2.52
N ASP A 75 14.35 4.48 1.95
CA ASP A 75 15.19 3.59 1.14
C ASP A 75 14.32 2.79 0.15
N ASP A 76 14.90 1.75 -0.45
CA ASP A 76 14.24 0.90 -1.45
C ASP A 76 13.06 0.09 -0.89
N LEU A 77 13.00 -0.19 0.41
CA LEU A 77 11.96 -1.01 1.05
C LEU A 77 11.11 -0.25 2.09
N HIS A 78 11.55 0.93 2.51
CA HIS A 78 10.93 1.68 3.59
C HIS A 78 10.44 3.08 3.17
N GLN A 79 9.30 3.46 3.72
CA GLN A 79 8.78 4.82 3.66
C GLN A 79 8.31 5.29 5.05
N LEU A 80 8.42 6.60 5.27
CA LEU A 80 7.88 7.27 6.44
C LEU A 80 6.47 7.78 6.15
N VAL A 81 5.54 7.51 7.06
CA VAL A 81 4.15 7.97 6.95
C VAL A 81 3.64 8.56 8.25
N LYS A 82 2.68 9.47 8.14
CA LYS A 82 1.85 9.94 9.25
C LYS A 82 1.01 8.78 9.79
N LYS A 83 1.01 8.63 11.11
CA LYS A 83 0.14 7.70 11.82
C LYS A 83 -1.31 8.18 11.69
N VAL A 84 -2.21 7.26 11.32
CA VAL A 84 -3.64 7.55 11.13
C VAL A 84 -4.49 6.42 11.73
N THR A 85 -5.73 6.73 12.08
CA THR A 85 -6.75 5.73 12.36
C THR A 85 -7.39 5.32 11.03
N ILE A 86 -7.18 4.07 10.61
CA ILE A 86 -7.75 3.56 9.37
C ILE A 86 -9.27 3.42 9.50
N ILE A 87 -10.00 4.01 8.56
CA ILE A 87 -11.42 3.71 8.36
C ILE A 87 -11.48 2.34 7.66
N PRO A 88 -12.18 1.33 8.20
CA PRO A 88 -12.12 -0.06 7.73
C PRO A 88 -12.97 -0.28 6.46
N ILE A 89 -12.75 0.53 5.42
CA ILE A 89 -13.46 0.50 4.15
C ILE A 89 -12.42 0.61 3.02
N GLU A 90 -12.63 -0.14 1.95
CA GLU A 90 -11.86 -0.01 0.71
C GLU A 90 -12.64 0.84 -0.30
N VAL A 91 -12.04 1.94 -0.76
CA VAL A 91 -12.63 2.81 -1.79
C VAL A 91 -12.08 2.41 -3.15
N VAL A 92 -12.94 1.87 -4.01
CA VAL A 92 -12.57 1.36 -5.34
C VAL A 92 -13.18 2.23 -6.42
N VAL A 93 -12.34 2.85 -7.26
CA VAL A 93 -12.75 3.61 -8.44
C VAL A 93 -12.57 2.75 -9.69
N ARG A 94 -13.52 2.78 -10.61
CA ARG A 94 -13.50 2.00 -11.85
C ARG A 94 -13.80 2.91 -13.03
N ASN A 95 -12.83 3.05 -13.93
CA ASN A 95 -13.01 3.77 -15.20
C ASN A 95 -13.46 2.83 -16.34
N ILE A 96 -13.28 1.53 -16.16
CA ILE A 96 -13.57 0.47 -17.13
C ILE A 96 -14.06 -0.75 -16.35
N THR A 97 -14.98 -1.54 -16.93
CA THR A 97 -15.40 -2.83 -16.36
C THR A 97 -14.25 -3.84 -16.40
N THR A 98 -13.90 -4.41 -15.24
CA THR A 98 -12.89 -5.48 -15.12
C THR A 98 -13.09 -6.31 -13.84
N GLY A 99 -12.53 -7.51 -13.83
CA GLY A 99 -12.39 -8.35 -12.64
C GLY A 99 -13.71 -8.70 -11.96
N THR A 100 -13.77 -8.53 -10.64
CA THR A 100 -14.95 -8.89 -9.83
C THR A 100 -16.21 -8.13 -10.21
N LEU A 101 -16.09 -6.94 -10.82
CA LEU A 101 -17.25 -6.18 -11.27
C LEU A 101 -17.98 -6.88 -12.41
N CYS A 102 -17.24 -7.37 -13.41
CA CYS A 102 -17.79 -8.07 -14.58
C CYS A 102 -18.55 -9.32 -14.15
N LYS A 103 -17.93 -10.13 -13.28
CA LYS A 103 -18.56 -11.34 -12.71
C LYS A 103 -19.84 -11.02 -11.93
N ARG A 104 -19.85 -9.92 -11.17
CA ARG A 104 -21.00 -9.53 -10.34
C ARG A 104 -22.16 -8.99 -11.17
N LEU A 105 -21.88 -8.23 -12.22
CA LEU A 105 -22.90 -7.56 -13.03
C LEU A 105 -23.28 -8.32 -14.31
N GLY A 106 -22.54 -9.37 -14.67
CA GLY A 106 -22.77 -10.12 -15.91
C GLY A 106 -22.43 -9.32 -17.17
N VAL A 107 -21.47 -8.39 -17.07
CA VAL A 107 -21.04 -7.55 -18.19
C VAL A 107 -19.65 -7.96 -18.69
N GLU A 108 -19.36 -7.65 -19.94
CA GLU A 108 -18.05 -7.90 -20.54
C GLU A 108 -16.96 -7.00 -19.93
N GLU A 109 -15.72 -7.48 -20.00
CA GLU A 109 -14.54 -6.71 -19.61
C GLU A 109 -14.20 -5.68 -20.71
N GLY A 110 -13.83 -4.46 -20.31
CA GLY A 110 -13.42 -3.42 -21.25
C GLY A 110 -14.47 -2.36 -21.58
N LEU A 111 -15.68 -2.43 -21.02
CA LEU A 111 -16.72 -1.42 -21.21
C LEU A 111 -16.34 -0.14 -20.43
N ARG A 112 -16.46 1.01 -21.09
CA ARG A 112 -16.20 2.34 -20.52
C ARG A 112 -17.49 3.00 -20.06
#